data_AF-A0A2V1GWG3-F1
#
_entry.id   AF-A0A2V1GWG3-F1
#
_cell.length_a   1.000
_cell.length_b   1.000
_cell.length_c   1.000
_cell.angle_alpha   90.00
_cell.angle_beta   90.00
_cell.angle_gamma   90.00
#
_symmetry.space_group_name_H-M   'P 1'
#
loop_
_entity.id
_entity.type
_entity.pdbx_description
1 polymer ?
#
loop_
_entity_poly.entity_id
_entity_poly.type
_entity_poly.pdbx_seq_one_letter_code
_entity_poly.pdbx_strand_id
1 'polypeptide(L)'
;MSNPSVKVSNQSSGDIYLNGDPNWDDQKLLVNGQPIVPSGEKVSKGVEVVVSVEWGGNRSAHMIGMIISDSSNYDDGAAYQMTFGEDPEMGYMTRTETYDWGDPSITYRMKDRHPWEMTMEFKDKEKVVVE
;
A
#
# COMPACT_ATOMS: atom_id res chain seq x y z
N MET A 1 -4.68 -22.27 -0.73
CA MET A 1 -5.23 -20.94 -1.08
C MET A 1 -4.08 -19.96 -0.97
N SER A 2 -4.00 -18.98 -1.88
CA SER A 2 -2.92 -17.98 -1.88
C SER A 2 -3.38 -16.74 -1.15
N ASN A 3 -2.52 -16.17 -0.31
CA ASN A 3 -2.78 -14.85 0.26
C ASN A 3 -2.57 -13.78 -0.82
N PRO A 4 -3.44 -12.76 -0.90
CA PRO A 4 -3.20 -11.62 -1.75
C PRO A 4 -1.93 -10.89 -1.28
N SER A 5 -1.18 -10.31 -2.21
CA SER A 5 0.03 -9.57 -1.86
C SER A 5 0.30 -8.35 -2.73
N VAL A 6 0.82 -7.30 -2.11
CA VAL A 6 1.34 -6.12 -2.78
C VAL A 6 2.84 -6.07 -2.53
N LYS A 7 3.63 -6.21 -3.58
CA LYS A 7 5.06 -5.86 -3.50
C LYS A 7 5.19 -4.34 -3.50
N VAL A 8 5.61 -3.75 -2.39
CA VAL A 8 5.85 -2.31 -2.24
C VAL A 8 7.32 -2.03 -2.48
N SER A 9 7.61 -1.20 -3.47
CA SER A 9 8.97 -0.77 -3.85
C SER A 9 9.12 0.72 -3.59
N ASN A 10 9.94 1.09 -2.60
CA ASN A 10 10.21 2.50 -2.30
C ASN A 10 11.36 3.03 -3.15
N GLN A 11 11.05 3.85 -4.16
CA GLN A 11 12.01 4.58 -4.98
C GLN A 11 11.97 6.10 -4.75
N SER A 12 11.29 6.59 -3.70
CA SER A 12 11.33 8.01 -3.33
C SER A 12 12.66 8.41 -2.70
N SER A 13 12.87 9.71 -2.54
CA SER A 13 14.03 10.27 -1.86
C SER A 13 14.02 10.04 -0.35
N GLY A 14 12.83 9.87 0.25
CA GLY A 14 12.62 9.59 1.67
C GLY A 14 12.11 8.18 1.97
N ASP A 15 12.00 7.89 3.26
CA ASP A 15 11.35 6.68 3.79
C ASP A 15 9.83 6.81 3.63
N ILE A 16 9.15 5.67 3.47
CA ILE A 16 7.68 5.61 3.55
C ILE A 16 7.28 4.72 4.73
N TYR A 17 6.07 4.92 5.22
CA TYR A 17 5.55 4.27 6.41
C TYR A 17 4.23 3.58 6.08
N LEU A 18 4.13 2.29 6.43
CA LEU A 18 2.93 1.46 6.29
C LEU A 18 2.21 1.39 7.64
N ASN A 19 0.92 1.70 7.70
CA ASN A 19 0.15 1.58 8.94
C ASN A 19 -0.20 0.12 9.22
N GLY A 20 -0.09 -0.33 10.47
CA GLY A 20 -0.41 -1.70 10.87
C GLY A 20 -1.90 -2.04 10.94
N ASP A 21 -2.78 -1.02 10.97
CA ASP A 21 -4.24 -1.15 11.00
C ASP A 21 -4.86 -0.28 9.88
N PRO A 22 -4.86 -0.76 8.64
CA PRO A 22 -5.07 0.08 7.46
C PRO A 22 -6.53 0.44 7.15
N ASN A 23 -7.48 -0.27 7.75
CA ASN A 23 -8.91 -0.14 7.49
C ASN A 23 -9.74 -0.15 8.78
N TRP A 24 -9.08 -0.15 9.95
CA TRP A 24 -9.72 -0.14 11.28
C TRP A 24 -10.78 -1.25 11.44
N ASP A 25 -10.58 -2.38 10.76
CA ASP A 25 -11.49 -3.54 10.77
C ASP A 25 -10.84 -4.81 11.36
N ASP A 26 -9.77 -4.63 12.14
CA ASP A 26 -8.92 -5.68 12.73
C ASP A 26 -8.09 -6.49 11.71
N GLN A 27 -8.05 -6.09 10.44
CA GLN A 27 -7.10 -6.64 9.47
C GLN A 27 -5.66 -6.47 9.96
N LYS A 28 -4.91 -7.58 9.97
CA LYS A 28 -3.49 -7.59 10.33
C LYS A 28 -2.64 -7.65 9.08
N LEU A 29 -1.93 -6.57 8.79
CA LEU A 29 -0.94 -6.57 7.73
C LEU A 29 0.28 -7.42 8.11
N LEU A 30 0.75 -8.18 7.13
CA LEU A 30 2.01 -8.92 7.18
C LEU A 30 3.00 -8.23 6.24
N VAL A 31 4.15 -7.81 6.76
CA VAL A 31 5.29 -7.35 5.96
C VAL A 31 6.34 -8.46 5.92
N ASN A 32 6.65 -8.93 4.71
CA ASN A 32 7.53 -10.09 4.48
C ASN A 32 7.10 -11.33 5.29
N GLY A 33 5.78 -11.51 5.44
CA GLY A 33 5.17 -12.62 6.20
C GLY A 33 5.20 -12.45 7.73
N GLN A 34 5.67 -11.32 8.25
CA GLN A 34 5.63 -11.01 9.68
C GLN A 34 4.55 -9.98 9.98
N PRO A 35 3.72 -10.17 11.02
CA PRO A 35 2.73 -9.18 11.40
C PRO A 35 3.41 -7.88 11.83
N ILE A 36 2.90 -6.74 11.35
CA ILE A 36 3.38 -5.43 11.79
C ILE A 36 2.55 -4.90 12.94
N VAL A 37 3.19 -4.11 13.81
CA VAL A 37 2.54 -3.49 14.96
C VAL A 37 1.73 -2.26 14.53
N PRO A 38 0.71 -1.82 15.31
CA PRO A 38 -0.12 -0.66 14.96
C PRO A 38 0.65 0.64 14.74
N SER A 39 1.84 0.81 15.35
CA SER A 39 2.70 1.97 15.11
C SER A 39 3.27 2.03 13.68
N GLY A 40 3.03 0.99 12.87
CA GLY A 40 3.43 0.91 11.48
C GLY A 40 4.83 0.36 11.26
N GLU A 41 5.17 0.17 9.98
CA GLU A 41 6.44 -0.35 9.49
C GLU A 41 7.09 0.66 8.55
N LYS A 42 8.40 0.88 8.71
CA LYS A 42 9.17 1.81 7.88
C LYS A 42 9.82 1.09 6.71
N VAL A 43 9.50 1.51 5.49
CA VAL A 43 10.16 1.03 4.27
C VAL A 43 11.16 2.08 3.83
N SER A 44 12.45 1.80 4.07
CA SER A 44 13.51 2.75 3.77
C SER A 44 13.67 2.96 2.26
N LYS A 45 14.28 4.08 1.87
CA LYS A 45 14.62 4.33 0.45
C LYS A 45 15.35 3.15 -0.19
N GLY A 46 14.90 2.75 -1.38
CA GLY A 46 15.49 1.67 -2.18
C GLY A 46 15.14 0.26 -1.67
N VAL A 47 14.33 0.15 -0.61
CA VAL A 47 13.89 -1.13 -0.06
C VAL A 47 12.59 -1.57 -0.73
N GLU A 48 12.49 -2.87 -0.95
CA GLU A 48 11.26 -3.53 -1.37
C GLU A 48 10.77 -4.46 -0.26
N VAL A 49 9.46 -4.47 -0.04
CA VAL A 49 8.79 -5.37 0.90
C VAL A 49 7.56 -5.99 0.26
N VAL A 50 7.13 -7.14 0.77
CA VAL A 50 5.86 -7.76 0.39
C VAL A 50 4.86 -7.52 1.51
N VAL A 51 3.80 -6.78 1.21
CA VAL A 51 2.64 -6.58 2.10
C VAL A 51 1.59 -7.62 1.74
N SER A 52 1.04 -8.30 2.73
CA SER A 52 -0.01 -9.31 2.54
C SER A 52 -0.92 -9.38 3.74
N VAL A 53 -1.99 -10.17 3.64
CA VAL A 53 -2.89 -10.49 4.75
C VAL A 53 -3.19 -11.98 4.73
N GLU A 54 -3.55 -12.56 5.87
CA GLU A 54 -4.14 -13.89 5.89
C GLU A 54 -5.54 -13.83 5.29
N TRP A 55 -5.71 -14.37 4.08
CA TRP A 55 -6.98 -14.32 3.35
C TRP A 55 -7.57 -15.70 3.19
N GLY A 56 -8.66 -15.96 3.91
CA GLY A 56 -9.43 -17.21 3.82
C GLY A 56 -10.57 -17.19 2.79
N GLY A 57 -10.80 -16.05 2.14
CA GLY A 57 -11.94 -15.83 1.27
C GLY A 57 -11.69 -16.13 -0.22
N ASN A 58 -12.76 -16.05 -1.00
CA ASN A 58 -12.64 -15.96 -2.46
C ASN A 58 -12.03 -14.62 -2.88
N ARG A 59 -11.64 -14.49 -4.14
CA ARG A 59 -11.26 -13.19 -4.70
C ARG A 59 -12.41 -12.19 -4.53
N SER A 60 -12.06 -10.96 -4.18
CA SER A 60 -12.97 -9.86 -3.85
C SER A 60 -12.33 -8.55 -4.27
N ALA A 61 -13.11 -7.48 -4.43
CA ALA A 61 -12.60 -6.14 -4.65
C ALA A 61 -11.90 -5.54 -3.40
N HIS A 62 -12.14 -6.12 -2.21
CA HIS A 62 -11.62 -5.60 -0.94
C HIS A 62 -10.84 -6.67 -0.19
N MET A 63 -9.68 -7.06 -0.73
CA MET A 63 -8.84 -8.11 -0.16
C MET A 63 -7.78 -7.58 0.81
N ILE A 64 -7.17 -6.42 0.50
CA ILE A 64 -6.15 -5.78 1.34
C ILE A 64 -6.52 -4.30 1.50
N GLY A 65 -6.56 -3.81 2.74
CA GLY A 65 -6.49 -2.39 3.04
C GLY A 65 -5.03 -1.99 3.25
N MET A 66 -4.63 -0.77 2.88
CA MET A 66 -3.28 -0.27 3.18
C MET A 66 -3.29 1.25 3.36
N ILE A 67 -2.68 1.74 4.44
CA ILE A 67 -2.38 3.17 4.60
C ILE A 67 -0.88 3.36 4.45
N ILE A 68 -0.48 4.28 3.57
CA ILE A 68 0.92 4.61 3.28
C ILE A 68 1.13 6.11 3.42
N SER A 69 2.15 6.52 4.17
CA SER A 69 2.54 7.92 4.34
C SER A 69 4.02 8.13 4.04
N ASP A 70 4.38 9.37 3.70
CA ASP A 70 5.75 9.87 3.65
C ASP A 70 6.24 10.40 5.01
N SER A 71 5.41 10.27 6.06
CA SER A 71 5.68 10.66 7.44
C SER A 71 5.38 9.50 8.39
N SER A 72 6.11 9.43 9.51
CA SER A 72 5.83 8.46 10.58
C SER A 72 4.62 8.84 11.44
N ASN A 73 4.11 10.07 11.32
CA ASN A 73 2.93 10.55 12.03
C ASN A 73 1.75 10.58 11.05
N TYR A 74 0.83 9.61 11.18
CA TYR A 74 -0.35 9.49 10.33
C TYR A 74 -1.47 10.47 10.70
N ASP A 75 -1.51 10.97 11.93
CA ASP A 75 -2.58 11.85 12.43
C ASP A 75 -2.45 13.28 11.90
N ASP A 76 -1.21 13.73 11.67
CA ASP A 76 -0.89 15.08 11.15
C ASP A 76 -0.28 15.04 9.74
N GLY A 77 -0.13 13.84 9.16
CA GLY A 77 0.62 13.59 7.92
C GLY A 77 -0.26 13.47 6.68
N ALA A 78 0.35 13.64 5.51
CA ALA A 78 -0.28 13.28 4.26
C ALA A 78 -0.15 11.77 4.02
N ALA A 79 -1.20 11.12 3.53
CA ALA A 79 -1.21 9.67 3.34
C ALA A 79 -2.12 9.23 2.19
N TYR A 80 -1.92 8.01 1.72
CA TYR A 80 -2.84 7.28 0.87
C TYR A 80 -3.47 6.16 1.69
N GLN A 81 -4.79 6.19 1.86
CA GLN A 81 -5.57 5.04 2.31
C GLN A 81 -6.16 4.34 1.09
N MET A 82 -5.81 3.07 0.89
CA MET A 82 -6.14 2.34 -0.33
C MET A 82 -6.70 0.96 -0.03
N THR A 83 -7.56 0.49 -0.92
CA THR A 83 -8.00 -0.90 -0.95
C THR A 83 -7.50 -1.57 -2.22
N PHE A 84 -7.09 -2.83 -2.11
CA PHE A 84 -6.66 -3.67 -3.21
C PHE A 84 -7.48 -4.95 -3.27
N GLY A 85 -7.79 -5.36 -4.49
CA GLY A 85 -8.58 -6.54 -4.74
C GLY A 85 -8.62 -6.89 -6.22
N GLU A 86 -9.47 -7.85 -6.57
CA GLU A 86 -9.69 -8.26 -7.94
C GLU A 86 -10.45 -7.17 -8.70
N ASP A 87 -9.90 -6.80 -9.86
CA ASP A 87 -10.59 -6.05 -10.88
C ASP A 87 -11.68 -6.96 -11.53
N PRO A 88 -12.97 -6.59 -11.47
CA PRO A 88 -14.03 -7.46 -11.97
C PRO A 88 -14.02 -7.63 -13.50
N GLU A 89 -13.37 -6.74 -14.23
CA GLU A 89 -13.27 -6.79 -15.69
C GLU A 89 -12.03 -7.55 -16.15
N MET A 90 -10.89 -7.32 -15.49
CA MET A 90 -9.59 -7.88 -15.90
C MET A 90 -9.20 -9.15 -15.15
N GLY A 91 -9.79 -9.42 -13.98
CA GLY A 91 -9.48 -10.58 -13.14
C GLY A 91 -8.10 -10.55 -12.46
N TYR A 92 -7.42 -9.40 -12.51
CA TYR A 92 -6.12 -9.16 -11.87
C TYR A 92 -6.26 -8.26 -10.65
N MET A 93 -5.27 -8.33 -9.77
CA MET A 93 -5.21 -7.47 -8.60
C MET A 93 -4.96 -6.01 -9.01
N THR A 94 -5.72 -5.10 -8.44
CA THR A 94 -5.63 -3.66 -8.67
C THR A 94 -5.98 -2.89 -7.41
N ARG A 95 -5.70 -1.58 -7.40
CA ARG A 95 -6.26 -0.65 -6.42
C ARG A 95 -7.73 -0.39 -6.76
N THR A 96 -8.63 -0.78 -5.88
CA THR A 96 -10.08 -0.66 -6.06
C THR A 96 -10.63 0.63 -5.48
N GLU A 97 -10.06 1.12 -4.38
CA GLU A 97 -10.44 2.38 -3.74
C GLU A 97 -9.20 3.14 -3.26
N THR A 98 -9.30 4.48 -3.24
CA THR A 98 -8.26 5.37 -2.69
C THR A 98 -8.93 6.55 -2.00
N TYR A 99 -8.39 6.93 -0.87
CA TYR A 99 -8.69 8.17 -0.19
C TYR A 99 -7.38 8.83 0.21
N ASP A 100 -7.19 10.06 -0.26
CA ASP A 100 -5.93 10.78 -0.15
C ASP A 100 -6.06 11.79 0.99
N TRP A 101 -5.21 11.68 2.00
CA TRP A 101 -5.13 12.62 3.12
C TRP A 101 -4.02 13.64 2.85
N GLY A 102 -4.36 14.92 2.93
CA GLY A 102 -3.40 15.99 2.66
C GLY A 102 -2.85 15.95 1.23
N ASP A 103 -1.57 16.28 1.07
CA ASP A 103 -0.85 16.22 -0.21
C ASP A 103 0.48 15.46 -0.03
N PRO A 104 0.48 14.12 -0.18
CA PRO A 104 1.70 13.34 -0.02
C PRO A 104 2.77 13.82 -0.99
N SER A 105 4.00 13.98 -0.49
CA SER A 105 5.17 14.32 -1.32
C SER A 105 5.64 13.16 -2.20
N ILE A 106 5.01 11.99 -2.03
CA ILE A 106 5.20 10.79 -2.84
C ILE A 106 4.01 10.54 -3.76
N THR A 107 4.25 9.83 -4.87
CA THR A 107 3.22 9.30 -5.76
C THR A 107 3.51 7.82 -6.03
N TYR A 108 2.57 7.10 -6.63
CA TYR A 108 2.73 5.68 -6.91
C TYR A 108 2.26 5.27 -8.31
N ARG A 109 2.76 4.11 -8.75
CA ARG A 109 2.24 3.41 -9.92
C ARG A 109 2.12 1.91 -9.67
N MET A 110 1.10 1.30 -10.26
CA MET A 110 0.86 -0.14 -10.22
C MET A 110 1.55 -0.83 -11.40
N LYS A 111 2.16 -2.00 -11.15
CA LYS A 111 2.86 -2.84 -12.13
C LYS A 111 2.60 -4.31 -11.85
N ASP A 112 2.99 -5.16 -12.80
CA ASP A 112 3.06 -6.63 -12.65
C ASP A 112 1.80 -7.23 -11.98
N ARG A 113 0.63 -6.88 -12.52
CA ARG A 113 -0.67 -7.22 -11.95
C ARG A 113 -1.10 -8.62 -12.37
N HIS A 114 -1.41 -9.46 -11.39
CA HIS A 114 -1.85 -10.85 -11.53
C HIS A 114 -3.02 -11.16 -10.58
N PRO A 115 -3.73 -12.30 -10.71
CA PRO A 115 -4.95 -12.61 -9.96
C PRO A 115 -4.89 -12.60 -8.41
N TRP A 116 -3.71 -12.44 -7.81
CA TRP A 116 -3.49 -12.42 -6.34
C TRP A 116 -2.32 -11.53 -5.93
N GLU A 117 -1.65 -10.89 -6.87
CA GLU A 117 -0.44 -10.15 -6.59
C GLU A 117 -0.30 -8.98 -7.55
N MET A 118 0.37 -7.93 -7.06
CA MET A 118 0.75 -6.78 -7.86
C MET A 118 1.96 -6.10 -7.24
N THR A 119 2.61 -5.24 -8.01
CA THR A 119 3.67 -4.35 -7.53
C THR A 119 3.15 -2.92 -7.45
N MET A 120 3.42 -2.24 -6.34
CA MET A 120 3.31 -0.80 -6.20
C MET A 120 4.70 -0.18 -6.08
N GLU A 121 5.00 0.76 -6.97
CA GLU A 121 6.25 1.52 -6.93
C GLU A 121 5.96 2.95 -6.49
N PHE A 122 6.59 3.39 -5.40
CA PHE A 122 6.50 4.75 -4.86
C PHE A 122 7.70 5.60 -5.28
N LYS A 123 7.46 6.88 -5.56
CA LYS A 123 8.46 7.87 -6.01
C LYS A 123 8.14 9.24 -5.46
N ASP A 124 9.12 10.14 -5.49
CA ASP A 124 8.85 11.55 -5.23
C ASP A 124 7.83 12.09 -6.24
N LYS A 125 6.85 12.83 -5.76
CA LYS A 125 5.94 13.59 -6.60
C LYS A 125 6.71 14.73 -7.26
N GLU A 126 6.52 14.90 -8.57
CA GLU A 126 7.13 16.02 -9.28
C GLU A 126 6.64 17.34 -8.68
N LYS A 127 7.57 18.21 -8.28
CA LYS A 127 7.21 19.56 -7.83
C LYS A 127 6.75 20.34 -9.05
N VAL A 128 5.51 20.80 -9.03
CA VAL A 128 5.05 21.82 -9.99
C VAL A 128 5.80 23.10 -9.66
N VAL A 129 6.81 23.44 -10.46
CA VAL A 129 7.43 24.76 -10.42
C VAL A 129 6.50 25.68 -11.19
N VAL A 130 5.73 26.49 -10.45
CA VAL A 130 4.99 27.60 -11.06
C VAL A 130 6.00 28.73 -11.26
N GLU A 131 6.33 29.02 -12.52
CA GLU A 131 7.13 30.21 -12.91
C GLU A 131 6.36 31.51 -12.69
#